data_AF-A0A0L7LIK6-F1
#
_entry.id   AF-A0A0L7LIK6-F1
#
_cell.length_a   1.000
_cell.length_b   1.000
_cell.length_c   1.000
_cell.angle_alpha   90.00
_cell.angle_beta   90.00
_cell.angle_gamma   90.00
#
_symmetry.space_group_name_H-M   'P 1'
#
loop_
_entity.id
_entity.type
_entity.pdbx_description
1 polymer ?
#
loop_
_entity_poly.entity_id
_entity_poly.type
_entity_poly.pdbx_seq_one_letter_code
_entity_poly.pdbx_strand_id
1 'polypeptide(L)' 'MSRKEALSSFIQQIHGRPVVVKLNSGVDYRALEQTEEYVNGQLKNKYGDAFIRGNNVLYISTQRRR' A
#
# COMPACT_ATOMS: atom_id res chain seq x y z
N MET A 1 8.31 21.85 -14.93
CA MET A 1 9.19 21.15 -13.97
C MET A 1 8.31 20.43 -12.95
N SER A 2 8.50 19.12 -12.76
CA SER A 2 7.82 18.37 -11.70
C SER A 2 8.24 18.96 -10.35
N ARG A 3 7.27 19.41 -9.55
CA ARG A 3 7.53 19.91 -8.19
C ARG A 3 7.87 18.69 -7.35
N LYS A 4 9.05 18.68 -6.73
CA LYS A 4 9.46 17.61 -5.81
C LYS A 4 8.66 17.79 -4.53
N GLU A 5 7.55 17.09 -4.41
CA GLU A 5 6.72 17.10 -3.21
C GLU A 5 7.45 16.39 -2.06
N ALA A 6 7.22 16.87 -0.84
CA ALA A 6 7.81 16.26 0.34
C ALA A 6 7.17 14.88 0.57
N LEU A 7 7.94 13.90 1.04
CA LEU A 7 7.38 12.59 1.37
C LEU A 7 6.23 12.69 2.38
N SER A 8 6.35 13.61 3.35
CA SER A 8 5.31 13.88 4.33
C SER A 8 3.97 14.28 3.70
N SER A 9 3.96 15.06 2.61
CA SER A 9 2.72 15.43 1.94
C SER A 9 2.05 14.22 1.28
N PHE A 10 2.83 13.30 0.71
CA PHE A 10 2.30 12.04 0.20
C PHE A 10 1.70 11.18 1.33
N ILE A 11 2.39 11.04 2.47
CA ILE A 11 1.88 10.27 3.62
C ILE A 11 0.56 10.84 4.13
N GLN A 12 0.45 12.16 4.24
CA GLN A 12 -0.80 12.82 4.65
C GLN A 12 -1.93 12.58 3.63
N GLN A 13 -1.62 12.55 2.33
CA GLN A 13 -2.60 12.31 1.28
C GLN A 13 -3.21 10.90 1.34
N ILE A 14 -2.41 9.90 1.71
CA ILE A 14 -2.84 8.50 1.73
C ILE A 14 -3.43 8.06 3.08
N HIS A 15 -3.32 8.88 4.12
CA HIS A 15 -3.86 8.56 5.43
C HIS A 15 -5.38 8.32 5.38
N GLY A 16 -5.83 7.19 5.92
CA GLY A 16 -7.25 6.77 5.90
C GLY A 16 -7.80 6.42 4.50
N ARG A 17 -6.94 6.27 3.49
CA ARG A 17 -7.35 5.90 2.13
C ARG A 17 -6.85 4.50 1.77
N PRO A 18 -7.60 3.74 0.95
CA PRO A 18 -7.09 2.48 0.40
C PRO A 18 -5.81 2.72 -0.42
N VAL A 19 -4.78 1.97 -0.05
CA VAL A 19 -3.47 1.99 -0.70
C VAL A 19 -3.11 0.59 -1.17
N VAL A 20 -2.17 0.52 -2.11
CA VAL A 20 -1.44 -0.69 -2.44
C VAL A 20 -0.02 -0.56 -1.90
N VAL A 21 0.40 -1.55 -1.10
CA VAL A 21 1.76 -1.69 -0.59
C VAL A 21 2.40 -2.89 -1.27
N LYS A 22 3.44 -2.65 -2.09
CA LYS A 22 4.22 -3.69 -2.72
C LYS A 22 5.40 -4.05 -1.83
N LEU A 23 5.56 -5.32 -1.51
CA LEU A 23 6.77 -5.80 -0.81
C LEU A 23 7.87 -6.15 -1.79
N ASN A 24 9.12 -6.16 -1.31
CA ASN A 24 10.29 -6.64 -2.07
C ASN A 24 10.13 -8.09 -2.55
N SER A 25 9.30 -8.89 -1.89
CA SER A 25 8.97 -10.27 -2.28
C SER A 25 8.03 -10.39 -3.48
N GLY A 26 7.46 -9.29 -3.96
CA GLY A 26 6.46 -9.31 -5.02
C GLY A 26 5.02 -9.48 -4.54
N VAL A 27 4.77 -9.58 -3.23
CA VAL A 27 3.43 -9.63 -2.64
C VAL A 27 2.83 -8.22 -2.57
N ASP A 28 1.53 -8.09 -2.87
CA ASP A 28 0.78 -6.84 -2.71
C ASP A 28 -0.17 -6.93 -1.52
N TYR A 29 -0.20 -5.89 -0.69
CA TYR A 29 -1.24 -5.69 0.31
C TYR A 29 -2.12 -4.51 -0.09
N ARG A 30 -3.44 -4.65 0.03
CA ARG A 30 -4.42 -3.61 -0.35
C ARG A 30 -5.36 -3.30 0.81
N ALA A 31 -5.57 -2.00 1.07
CA ALA A 31 -6.22 -1.48 2.27
C ALA A 31 -5.51 -1.93 3.56
N LEU A 32 -5.44 -1.10 4.61
CA LEU A 32 -4.73 -1.47 5.85
C LEU A 32 -5.66 -1.75 7.04
N GLU A 33 -6.93 -1.37 6.95
CA GLU A 33 -7.99 -1.67 7.93
C GLU A 33 -8.79 -2.94 7.55
N GLN A 34 -8.79 -3.29 6.26
CA GLN A 34 -9.45 -4.47 5.70
C GLN A 34 -8.50 -5.13 4.70
N THR A 35 -7.35 -5.56 5.21
CA THR A 35 -6.20 -5.84 4.37
C THR A 35 -6.39 -7.09 3.52
N GLU A 36 -6.20 -6.97 2.22
CA GLU A 36 -6.19 -8.08 1.29
C GLU A 36 -4.77 -8.33 0.77
N GLU A 37 -4.34 -9.60 0.81
CA GLU A 37 -3.05 -10.02 0.29
C GLU A 37 -3.20 -10.68 -1.07
N TYR A 38 -2.40 -10.20 -2.02
CA TYR A 38 -2.34 -10.71 -3.37
C TYR A 38 -0.95 -11.25 -3.67
N VAL A 39 -0.90 -12.50 -4.13
CA VAL A 39 0.31 -13.13 -4.65
C VAL A 39 0.08 -13.41 -6.13
N ASN A 40 0.93 -12.86 -6.98
CA ASN A 40 0.79 -12.93 -8.44
C ASN A 40 -0.60 -12.46 -8.94
N GLY A 41 -1.15 -11.42 -8.31
CA GLY A 41 -2.46 -10.86 -8.66
C GLY A 41 -3.67 -11.66 -8.19
N GLN A 42 -3.46 -12.81 -7.53
CA GLN A 42 -4.55 -13.60 -6.94
C GLN A 42 -4.70 -13.30 -5.46
N LEU A 43 -5.93 -13.06 -5.03
CA LEU A 43 -6.25 -12.95 -3.60
C LEU A 43 -5.89 -14.28 -2.91
N LYS A 44 -5.04 -14.20 -1.89
CA LYS A 44 -4.64 -15.36 -1.08
C LYS A 44 -5.25 -15.30 0.31
N ASN A 45 -5.20 -14.13 0.95
CA ASN A 45 -5.64 -13.96 2.31
C ASN A 45 -6.39 -12.64 2.49
N LYS A 46 -7.24 -12.61 3.51
CA LYS A 46 -7.84 -11.40 4.06
C LYS A 46 -7.46 -11.32 5.53
N TYR A 47 -7.07 -10.12 5.93
CA TYR A 47 -6.78 -9.74 7.30
C TYR A 47 -7.67 -8.55 7.67
N GLY A 48 -7.78 -8.26 8.97
CA GLY A 48 -8.34 -6.98 9.42
C GLY A 48 -7.26 -5.89 9.33
N ASP A 49 -6.98 -5.29 10.48
CA ASP A 49 -5.90 -4.33 10.62
C ASP A 49 -4.53 -5.01 10.43
N ALA A 50 -3.71 -4.47 9.54
CA ALA A 50 -2.37 -4.97 9.28
C ALA A 50 -1.30 -3.89 9.48
N PHE A 51 -0.26 -4.25 10.23
CA PHE A 51 0.94 -3.44 10.37
C PHE A 51 2.06 -4.02 9.49
N ILE A 52 2.52 -3.24 8.52
CA ILE A 52 3.60 -3.65 7.61
C ILE A 52 4.91 -2.99 8.05
N ARG A 53 5.95 -3.82 8.22
CA ARG A 53 7.29 -3.33 8.57
C ARG A 53 7.94 -2.61 7.38
N GLY A 54 8.31 -1.35 7.56
CA GLY A 54 8.73 -0.44 6.48
C GLY A 54 9.92 -0.90 5.65
N ASN A 55 10.91 -1.60 6.23
CA ASN A 55 12.08 -2.07 5.48
C ASN A 55 11.78 -3.19 4.47
N ASN A 56 10.59 -3.79 4.53
CA ASN A 56 10.15 -4.81 3.55
C ASN A 56 9.38 -4.17 2.37
N VAL A 57 9.06 -2.88 2.45
CA VAL A 57 8.25 -2.17 1.47
C VAL A 57 9.12 -1.74 0.30
N LEU A 58 8.69 -2.09 -0.92
CA LEU A 58 9.26 -1.61 -2.16
C LEU A 58 8.64 -0.26 -2.56
N TYR A 59 7.31 -0.17 -2.57
CA TYR A 59 6.60 1.08 -2.79
C TYR A 59 5.20 1.08 -2.16
N ILE A 60 4.66 2.28 -1.99
CA ILE A 60 3.27 2.54 -1.62
C ILE A 60 2.64 3.37 -2.74
N SER A 61 1.45 3.01 -3.18
CA SER A 61 0.70 3.75 -4.20
C SER A 61 -0.76 3.90 -3.81
N THR A 62 -1.40 4.98 -4.28
CA THR A 62 -2.84 5.16 -4.14
C THR A 62 -3.58 4.10 -4.94
N GLN A 63 -4.63 3.52 -4.36
CA GLN A 63 -5.50 2.64 -5.12
C GLN A 63 -6.37 3.49 -6.05
N ARG A 64 -6.35 3.21 -7.35
CA ARG A 64 -7.29 3.86 -8.29
C ARG A 64 -8.70 3.45 -7.89
N ARG A 65 -9.55 4.44 -7.58
CA ARG A 65 -10.99 4.21 -7.47
C ARG A 65 -11.46 3.76 -8.86
N ARG A 66 -12.07 2.58 -8.94
CA ARG A 66 -12.86 2.17 -10.10
C ARG A 66 -14.10 3.06 -10.19
#